data_AF-A0A653D5K2-F1
#
_entry.id   AF-A0A653D5K2-F1
#
_cell.length_a   1.000
_cell.length_b   1.000
_cell.length_c   1.000
_cell.angle_alpha   90.00
_cell.angle_beta   90.00
_cell.angle_gamma   90.00
#
_symmetry.space_group_name_H-M   'P 1'
#
loop_
_entity.id
_entity.type
_entity.pdbx_description
1 polymer ?
#
loop_
_entity_poly.entity_id
_entity_poly.type
_entity_poly.pdbx_seq_one_letter_code
_entity_poly.pdbx_strand_id
1 'polypeptide(L)'
;MPELGEQMYCSEQISIPPVFPYLLRQYAKAAIRTQPSDLLKWSTAYFRCLSLDIPPPVKPRLEYPIPKDFCGITPGWLKALLYQLQNNQTISFKILWDRWTGACLEHKTLIQILCLGGFTDAGAIPWLKFVGLCAAHLTEDLTHTMMLICEIITEEPEGGSAMISLEIFM
;
A
#
# COMPACT_ATOMS: atom_id res chain seq x y z
N MET A 1 3.47 12.72 42.68
CA MET A 1 4.14 12.53 41.37
C MET A 1 5.18 11.45 41.59
N PRO A 2 5.13 10.29 40.92
CA PRO A 2 6.17 9.29 41.13
C PRO A 2 7.48 9.79 40.50
N GLU A 3 8.55 9.68 41.27
CA GLU A 3 9.91 10.08 40.92
C GLU A 3 10.37 9.31 39.68
N LEU A 4 10.80 10.02 38.63
CA LEU A 4 11.55 9.42 37.55
C LEU A 4 12.87 8.93 38.16
N GLY A 5 12.99 7.61 38.33
CA GLY A 5 14.19 6.97 38.86
C GLY A 5 15.45 7.48 38.15
N GLU A 6 16.52 7.62 38.92
CA GLU A 6 17.84 8.06 38.46
C GLU A 6 18.17 7.47 37.09
N GLN A 7 18.40 8.34 36.12
CA GLN A 7 18.67 7.96 34.75
C GLN A 7 20.05 7.29 34.71
N MET A 8 20.08 5.94 34.79
CA MET A 8 21.30 5.11 34.89
C MET A 8 22.31 5.32 33.74
N TYR A 9 21.93 6.00 32.67
CA TYR A 9 22.74 6.20 31.46
C TYR A 9 22.83 7.68 31.09
N CYS A 10 24.04 8.14 30.73
CA CYS A 10 24.29 9.49 30.23
C CYS A 10 24.48 9.53 28.71
N SER A 11 24.34 10.71 28.10
CA SER A 11 24.47 10.90 26.64
C SER A 11 25.86 10.57 26.09
N GLU A 12 26.89 10.53 26.94
CA GLU A 12 28.25 10.12 26.59
C GLU A 12 28.37 8.59 26.41
N GLN A 13 27.54 7.81 27.09
CA GLN A 13 27.51 6.34 27.00
C GLN A 13 26.61 5.85 25.85
N ILE A 14 25.53 6.57 25.57
CA ILE A 14 24.55 6.21 24.54
C ILE A 14 24.41 7.38 23.58
N SER A 15 25.13 7.32 22.46
CA SER A 15 25.00 8.27 21.36
C SER A 15 23.85 7.87 20.43
N ILE A 16 22.71 8.54 20.54
CA ILE A 16 21.57 8.33 19.64
C ILE A 16 21.79 9.12 18.35
N PRO A 17 21.76 8.50 17.17
CA PRO A 17 21.88 9.22 15.91
C PRO A 17 20.76 10.27 15.77
N PRO A 18 21.05 11.51 15.35
CA PRO A 18 20.07 12.61 15.36
C PRO A 18 18.84 12.35 14.47
N VAL A 19 18.98 11.52 13.43
CA VAL A 19 17.90 11.16 12.50
C VAL A 19 17.00 10.04 13.04
N PHE A 20 17.48 9.25 14.01
CA PHE A 20 16.80 8.05 14.48
C PHE A 20 15.40 8.32 15.05
N PRO A 21 15.18 9.34 15.92
CA PRO A 21 13.85 9.66 16.42
C PRO A 21 12.87 10.06 15.31
N TYR A 22 13.35 10.76 14.28
CA TYR A 22 12.53 11.15 13.13
C TYR A 22 12.09 9.93 12.32
N LEU A 23 13.01 8.99 12.05
CA LEU A 23 12.73 7.76 11.32
C LEU A 23 11.69 6.91 12.06
N LEU A 24 11.82 6.72 13.38
CA LEU A 24 10.83 6.01 14.19
C LEU A 24 9.44 6.68 14.14
N ARG A 25 9.40 8.02 14.17
CA ARG A 25 8.16 8.77 14.07
C ARG A 25 7.49 8.57 12.70
N GLN A 26 8.24 8.57 11.61
CA GLN A 26 7.69 8.33 10.27
C GLN A 26 7.18 6.90 10.11
N TYR A 27 7.95 5.93 10.60
CA TYR A 27 7.53 4.53 10.65
C TYR A 27 6.22 4.35 11.42
N ALA A 28 6.12 4.93 12.63
CA ALA A 28 4.90 4.85 13.44
C ALA A 28 3.69 5.47 12.72
N LYS A 29 3.86 6.65 12.11
CA LYS A 29 2.79 7.28 11.30
C LYS A 29 2.35 6.41 10.13
N ALA A 30 3.31 5.80 9.44
CA ALA A 30 3.04 4.90 8.30
C ALA A 30 2.29 3.64 8.75
N ALA A 31 2.69 3.03 9.87
CA ALA A 31 2.00 1.87 10.44
C ALA A 31 0.55 2.20 10.86
N ILE A 32 0.35 3.32 11.55
CA ILE A 32 -0.99 3.78 11.97
C ILE A 32 -1.90 4.03 10.77
N ARG A 33 -1.40 4.65 9.69
CA ARG A 33 -2.17 4.87 8.46
C ARG A 33 -2.53 3.56 7.76
N THR A 34 -1.59 2.62 7.76
CA THR A 34 -1.69 1.42 6.93
C THR A 34 -2.53 0.32 7.58
N GLN A 35 -2.51 0.23 8.92
CA GLN A 35 -3.19 -0.83 9.68
C GLN A 35 -2.87 -2.24 9.13
N PRO A 36 -1.58 -2.62 9.00
CA PRO A 36 -1.22 -3.93 8.45
C PRO A 36 -1.68 -5.06 9.39
N SER A 37 -2.15 -6.17 8.81
CA SER A 37 -2.56 -7.37 9.56
C SER A 37 -1.38 -8.03 10.30
N ASP A 38 -0.21 -8.03 9.67
CA ASP A 38 1.06 -8.47 10.26
C ASP A 38 2.05 -7.31 10.25
N LEU A 39 2.26 -6.71 11.42
CA LEU A 39 3.17 -5.58 11.57
C LEU A 39 4.61 -5.97 11.23
N LEU A 40 5.11 -7.14 11.68
CA LEU A 40 6.51 -7.51 11.50
C LEU A 40 6.86 -7.76 10.04
N LYS A 41 5.99 -8.47 9.32
CA LYS A 41 6.12 -8.69 7.88
C LYS A 41 6.08 -7.36 7.12
N TRP A 42 5.15 -6.49 7.47
CA TRP A 42 5.05 -5.16 6.88
C TRP A 42 6.26 -4.28 7.19
N SER A 43 6.79 -4.28 8.43
CA SER A 43 7.99 -3.53 8.81
C SER A 43 9.19 -3.95 7.97
N THR A 44 9.33 -5.26 7.74
CA THR A 44 10.43 -5.80 6.92
C THR A 44 10.33 -5.26 5.50
N ALA A 45 9.13 -5.27 4.90
CA ALA A 45 8.90 -4.70 3.58
C ALA A 45 9.12 -3.19 3.56
N TYR A 46 8.64 -2.46 4.57
CA TYR A 46 8.79 -1.01 4.72
C TYR A 46 10.26 -0.60 4.73
N PHE A 47 11.07 -1.16 5.64
CA PHE A 47 12.48 -0.80 5.74
C PHE A 47 13.31 -1.29 4.54
N ARG A 48 12.94 -2.43 3.94
CA ARG A 48 13.56 -2.89 2.69
C ARG A 48 13.31 -1.92 1.55
N CYS A 49 12.08 -1.42 1.39
CA CYS A 49 11.76 -0.41 0.38
C CYS A 49 12.57 0.87 0.62
N LEU A 50 12.63 1.36 1.87
CA LEU A 50 13.44 2.54 2.21
C LEU A 50 14.93 2.33 1.91
N SER A 51 15.49 1.16 2.17
CA SER A 51 16.91 0.88 1.88
C SER A 51 17.23 0.80 0.38
N LEU A 52 16.23 0.59 -0.46
CA LEU A 52 16.34 0.46 -1.91
C LEU A 52 15.86 1.72 -2.65
N ASP A 53 15.54 2.79 -1.91
CA ASP A 53 14.92 4.02 -2.44
C ASP A 53 13.63 3.76 -3.25
N ILE A 54 12.88 2.72 -2.86
CA ILE A 54 11.58 2.37 -3.44
C ILE A 54 10.48 2.90 -2.52
N PRO A 55 9.35 3.41 -3.05
CA PRO A 55 8.21 3.78 -2.24
C PRO A 55 7.72 2.61 -1.35
N PRO A 56 7.59 2.80 -0.03
CA PRO A 56 7.14 1.74 0.87
C PRO A 56 5.62 1.47 0.74
N PRO A 57 5.13 0.28 1.18
CA PRO A 57 3.73 -0.12 1.05
C PRO A 57 2.87 0.59 2.11
N VAL A 58 2.69 1.90 1.96
CA VAL A 58 2.02 2.78 2.94
C VAL A 58 0.75 3.35 2.34
N LYS A 59 -0.37 3.18 3.04
CA LYS A 59 -1.64 3.83 2.64
C LYS A 59 -1.52 5.35 2.71
N PRO A 60 -2.09 6.10 1.75
CA PRO A 60 -2.02 7.56 1.75
C PRO A 60 -2.66 8.18 3.01
N ARG A 61 -3.70 7.54 3.55
CA ARG A 61 -4.42 7.94 4.76
C ARG A 61 -4.99 6.70 5.46
N LEU A 62 -5.45 6.89 6.69
CA LEU A 62 -6.24 5.89 7.40
C LEU A 62 -7.63 5.81 6.76
N GLU A 63 -8.05 4.61 6.37
CA GLU A 63 -9.36 4.38 5.75
C GLU A 63 -10.50 4.46 6.78
N TYR A 64 -11.63 5.00 6.33
CA TYR A 64 -12.86 5.06 7.12
C TYR A 64 -14.06 4.61 6.27
N PRO A 65 -14.93 3.72 6.78
CA PRO A 65 -14.81 3.01 8.05
C PRO A 65 -13.58 2.10 8.08
N ILE A 66 -13.03 1.85 9.29
CA ILE A 66 -11.90 0.92 9.44
C ILE A 66 -12.37 -0.44 8.90
N PRO A 67 -11.68 -1.01 7.90
CA PRO A 67 -12.04 -2.31 7.33
C PRO A 67 -12.13 -3.37 8.43
N LYS A 68 -13.21 -4.15 8.44
CA LYS A 68 -13.39 -5.25 9.41
C LYS A 68 -12.43 -6.40 9.13
N ASP A 69 -12.14 -6.62 7.84
CA ASP A 69 -11.23 -7.66 7.36
C ASP A 69 -9.87 -7.05 7.04
N PHE A 70 -8.91 -7.19 7.96
CA PHE A 70 -7.55 -6.67 7.83
C PHE A 70 -6.69 -7.40 6.78
N CYS A 71 -7.19 -8.50 6.23
CA CYS A 71 -6.47 -9.36 5.27
C CYS A 71 -6.89 -9.11 3.80
N GLY A 72 -7.96 -8.35 3.59
CA GLY A 72 -8.53 -8.08 2.27
C GLY A 72 -7.86 -6.90 1.55
N ILE A 73 -8.04 -6.87 0.23
CA ILE A 73 -7.76 -5.69 -0.58
C ILE A 73 -8.74 -4.59 -0.15
N THR A 74 -8.29 -3.35 -0.14
CA THR A 74 -9.14 -2.18 0.12
C THR A 74 -8.78 -1.06 -0.84
N PRO A 75 -9.64 -0.04 -1.02
CA PRO A 75 -9.33 1.10 -1.88
C PRO A 75 -8.01 1.80 -1.51
N GLY A 76 -7.70 1.94 -0.22
CA GLY A 76 -6.43 2.54 0.21
C GLY A 76 -5.21 1.65 -0.05
N TRP A 77 -5.36 0.32 -0.02
CA TRP A 77 -4.32 -0.60 -0.49
C TRP A 77 -4.09 -0.50 -1.99
N LEU A 78 -5.15 -0.33 -2.79
CA LEU A 78 -5.00 -0.10 -4.24
C LEU A 78 -4.27 1.21 -4.54
N LYS A 79 -4.61 2.29 -3.82
CA LYS A 79 -3.85 3.56 -3.90
C LYS A 79 -2.39 3.38 -3.51
N ALA A 80 -2.10 2.61 -2.44
CA ALA A 80 -0.73 2.32 -2.03
C ALA A 80 0.04 1.54 -3.11
N LEU A 81 -0.55 0.50 -3.68
CA LEU A 81 0.07 -0.30 -4.75
C LEU A 81 0.30 0.52 -6.02
N LEU A 82 -0.67 1.35 -6.42
CA LEU A 82 -0.50 2.29 -7.54
C LEU A 82 0.65 3.25 -7.30
N TYR A 83 0.78 3.79 -6.07
CA TYR A 83 1.90 4.64 -5.70
C TYR A 83 3.25 3.91 -5.72
N GLN A 84 3.29 2.64 -5.33
CA GLN A 84 4.53 1.84 -5.39
C GLN A 84 4.95 1.46 -6.81
N LEU A 85 3.99 1.28 -7.71
CA LEU A 85 4.19 0.79 -9.07
C LEU A 85 3.81 1.83 -10.13
N GLN A 86 4.00 3.11 -9.81
CA GLN A 86 3.69 4.23 -10.72
C GLN A 86 4.38 4.06 -12.08
N ASN A 87 3.71 4.53 -13.13
CA ASN A 87 4.22 4.62 -14.51
C ASN A 87 4.55 3.29 -15.20
N ASN A 88 4.19 2.14 -14.62
CA ASN A 88 4.38 0.85 -15.27
C ASN A 88 3.16 0.52 -16.14
N GLN A 89 3.36 0.34 -17.45
CA GLN A 89 2.32 -0.22 -18.32
C GLN A 89 2.10 -1.71 -18.05
N THR A 90 3.20 -2.42 -17.80
CA THR A 90 3.22 -3.86 -17.48
C THR A 90 4.12 -4.14 -16.29
N ILE A 91 3.76 -5.13 -15.48
CA ILE A 91 4.55 -5.57 -14.33
C ILE A 91 4.79 -7.08 -14.38
N SER A 92 5.94 -7.53 -13.86
CA SER A 92 6.19 -8.96 -13.71
C SER A 92 5.48 -9.52 -12.47
N PHE A 93 5.09 -10.79 -12.55
CA PHE A 93 4.48 -11.50 -11.43
C PHE A 93 5.36 -11.49 -10.18
N LYS A 94 6.70 -11.58 -10.34
CA LYS A 94 7.64 -11.54 -9.21
C LYS A 94 7.56 -10.23 -8.44
N ILE A 95 7.52 -9.10 -9.14
CA ILE A 95 7.41 -7.77 -8.52
C ILE A 95 6.03 -7.62 -7.87
N LEU A 96 4.97 -8.01 -8.58
CA LEU A 96 3.61 -7.95 -8.06
C LEU A 96 3.47 -8.77 -6.76
N TRP A 97 3.96 -10.00 -6.76
CA TRP A 97 3.92 -10.89 -5.62
C TRP A 97 4.69 -10.33 -4.42
N ASP A 98 5.88 -9.78 -4.64
CA ASP A 98 6.69 -9.17 -3.57
C ASP A 98 5.96 -7.96 -2.95
N ARG A 99 5.40 -7.06 -3.78
CA ARG A 99 4.63 -5.91 -3.30
C ARG A 99 3.35 -6.32 -2.57
N TRP A 100 2.62 -7.28 -3.11
CA TRP A 100 1.40 -7.82 -2.51
C TRP A 100 1.67 -8.45 -1.13
N THR A 101 2.73 -9.25 -1.06
CA THR A 101 3.16 -9.92 0.17
C THR A 101 3.62 -8.91 1.21
N GLY A 102 4.37 -7.87 0.79
CA GLY A 102 4.81 -6.78 1.66
C GLY A 102 3.66 -5.90 2.18
N ALA A 103 2.55 -5.82 1.45
CA ALA A 103 1.30 -5.21 1.88
C ALA A 103 0.47 -6.11 2.82
N CYS A 104 0.95 -7.31 3.15
CA CYS A 104 0.24 -8.29 3.99
C CYS A 104 -1.14 -8.70 3.46
N LEU A 105 -1.31 -8.65 2.13
CA LEU A 105 -2.53 -9.06 1.45
C LEU A 105 -2.58 -10.58 1.21
N GLU A 106 -3.77 -11.16 1.17
CA GLU A 106 -3.95 -12.62 1.02
C GLU A 106 -3.52 -13.13 -0.35
N HIS A 107 -2.71 -14.21 -0.37
CA HIS A 107 -2.21 -14.83 -1.59
C HIS A 107 -3.32 -15.43 -2.46
N LYS A 108 -4.37 -15.98 -1.83
CA LYS A 108 -5.51 -16.59 -2.52
C LYS A 108 -6.22 -15.58 -3.40
N THR A 109 -6.45 -14.37 -2.88
CA THR A 109 -7.10 -13.28 -3.60
C THR A 109 -6.29 -12.84 -4.82
N LEU A 110 -4.96 -12.73 -4.68
CA LEU A 110 -4.08 -12.43 -5.80
C LEU A 110 -4.22 -13.47 -6.93
N ILE A 111 -4.16 -14.76 -6.57
CA ILE A 111 -4.27 -15.85 -7.55
C ILE A 111 -5.63 -15.82 -8.23
N GLN A 112 -6.72 -15.63 -7.47
CA GLN A 112 -8.07 -15.53 -8.03
C GLN A 112 -8.19 -14.40 -9.05
N ILE A 113 -7.67 -13.21 -8.73
CA ILE A 113 -7.70 -12.05 -9.64
C ILE A 113 -6.86 -12.32 -10.89
N LEU A 114 -5.68 -12.91 -10.74
CA LEU A 114 -4.82 -13.24 -11.87
C LEU A 114 -5.46 -14.28 -12.80
N CYS A 115 -6.09 -15.31 -12.23
CA CYS A 115 -6.84 -16.32 -12.98
C CYS A 115 -8.04 -15.70 -13.71
N LEU A 116 -8.79 -14.83 -13.05
CA LEU A 116 -9.95 -14.14 -13.65
C LEU A 116 -9.52 -13.25 -14.84
N GLY A 117 -8.38 -12.56 -14.71
CA GLY A 117 -7.84 -11.70 -15.77
C GLY A 117 -7.20 -12.45 -16.93
N GLY A 118 -6.97 -13.76 -16.81
CA GLY A 118 -6.35 -14.57 -17.86
C GLY A 118 -4.93 -14.10 -18.22
N PHE A 119 -4.17 -13.57 -17.25
CA PHE A 119 -2.81 -13.08 -17.51
C PHE A 119 -1.86 -14.27 -17.73
N THR A 120 -1.64 -14.62 -19.00
CA THR A 120 -0.81 -15.77 -19.40
C THR A 120 0.69 -15.45 -19.40
N ASP A 121 1.06 -14.19 -19.65
CA ASP A 121 2.45 -13.74 -19.59
C ASP A 121 2.81 -13.29 -18.16
N ALA A 122 3.55 -14.14 -17.44
CA ALA A 122 4.03 -13.84 -16.09
C ALA A 122 5.09 -12.72 -16.05
N GLY A 123 5.67 -12.34 -17.19
CA GLY A 123 6.64 -11.25 -17.32
C GLY A 123 6.01 -9.88 -17.56
N ALA A 124 4.82 -9.83 -18.16
CA ALA A 124 4.18 -8.61 -18.62
C ALA A 124 2.68 -8.58 -18.32
N ILE A 125 2.30 -8.48 -17.04
CA ILE A 125 0.92 -8.30 -16.61
C ILE A 125 0.51 -6.84 -16.86
N PRO A 126 -0.52 -6.56 -17.69
CA PRO A 126 -0.99 -5.20 -17.91
C PRO A 126 -1.51 -4.58 -16.61
N TRP A 127 -0.84 -3.53 -16.14
CA TRP A 127 -1.02 -3.05 -14.77
C TRP A 127 -2.41 -2.46 -14.51
N LEU A 128 -2.89 -1.58 -15.39
CA LEU A 128 -4.21 -0.97 -15.26
C LEU A 128 -5.35 -2.00 -15.31
N LYS A 129 -5.23 -3.03 -16.17
CA LYS A 129 -6.22 -4.11 -16.22
C LYS A 129 -6.25 -4.92 -14.92
N PHE A 130 -5.08 -5.20 -14.36
CA PHE A 130 -4.99 -5.85 -13.06
C PHE A 130 -5.63 -5.01 -11.95
N VAL A 131 -5.34 -3.71 -11.88
CA VAL A 131 -5.96 -2.79 -10.92
C VAL A 131 -7.47 -2.71 -11.10
N GLY A 132 -7.95 -2.69 -12.35
CA GLY A 132 -9.38 -2.70 -12.65
C GLY A 132 -10.08 -3.98 -12.17
N LEU A 133 -9.44 -5.15 -12.28
CA LEU A 133 -9.97 -6.39 -11.71
C LEU A 133 -9.95 -6.38 -10.18
N CYS A 134 -8.93 -5.77 -9.56
CA CYS A 134 -8.93 -5.58 -8.12
C CYS A 134 -10.08 -4.66 -7.67
N ALA A 135 -10.35 -3.58 -8.41
CA ALA A 135 -11.49 -2.69 -8.15
C ALA A 135 -12.81 -3.46 -8.32
N ALA A 136 -12.95 -4.24 -9.38
CA ALA A 136 -14.12 -5.08 -9.63
C ALA A 136 -14.35 -6.10 -8.51
N HIS A 137 -13.28 -6.64 -7.91
CA HIS A 137 -13.37 -7.54 -6.77
C HIS A 137 -13.92 -6.87 -5.50
N LEU A 138 -13.81 -5.54 -5.39
CA LEU A 138 -14.30 -4.77 -4.23
C LEU A 138 -15.74 -4.26 -4.40
N THR A 139 -16.28 -4.29 -5.62
CA THR A 139 -17.56 -3.66 -5.96
C THR A 139 -18.56 -4.69 -6.49
N GLU A 140 -19.85 -4.36 -6.41
CA GLU A 140 -20.93 -5.28 -6.78
C GLU A 140 -21.26 -5.25 -8.28
N ASP A 141 -20.98 -4.13 -8.96
CA ASP A 141 -21.28 -3.94 -10.38
C ASP A 141 -20.22 -3.09 -11.11
N LEU A 142 -20.35 -3.07 -12.43
CA LEU A 142 -19.44 -2.36 -13.33
C LEU A 142 -19.46 -0.84 -13.11
N THR A 143 -20.62 -0.26 -12.79
CA THR A 143 -20.74 1.19 -12.58
C THR A 143 -19.92 1.62 -11.37
N HIS A 144 -20.07 0.90 -10.26
CA HIS A 144 -19.28 1.11 -9.04
C HIS A 144 -17.80 0.81 -9.26
N THR A 145 -17.47 -0.21 -10.05
CA THR A 145 -16.08 -0.50 -10.45
C THR A 145 -15.46 0.72 -11.15
N MET A 146 -16.16 1.29 -12.14
CA MET A 146 -15.67 2.43 -12.91
C MET A 146 -15.51 3.68 -12.04
N MET A 147 -16.47 3.95 -11.15
CA MET A 147 -16.35 5.05 -10.18
C MET A 147 -15.13 4.86 -9.27
N LEU A 148 -14.95 3.66 -8.71
CA LEU A 148 -13.84 3.34 -7.82
C LEU A 148 -12.48 3.48 -8.52
N ILE A 149 -12.36 3.03 -9.78
CA ILE A 149 -11.15 3.20 -10.59
C ILE A 149 -10.81 4.69 -10.73
N CYS A 150 -11.78 5.52 -11.09
CA CYS A 150 -11.57 6.97 -11.20
C CYS A 150 -11.13 7.60 -9.87
N GLU A 151 -11.77 7.22 -8.75
CA GLU A 151 -11.42 7.70 -7.39
C GLU A 151 -10.03 7.25 -6.91
N ILE A 152 -9.56 6.12 -7.41
CA ILE A 152 -8.27 5.55 -7.05
C ILE A 152 -7.14 6.17 -7.89
N ILE A 153 -7.39 6.39 -9.18
CA ILE A 153 -6.40 6.87 -10.16
C ILE A 153 -6.29 8.41 -10.17
N THR A 154 -7.36 9.13 -9.82
CA THR A 154 -7.35 10.61 -9.81
C THR A 154 -6.20 11.18 -8.98
N GLU A 155 -5.62 12.27 -9.48
CA GLU A 155 -4.61 13.06 -8.76
C GLU A 155 -5.26 14.10 -7.82
N GLU A 156 -6.58 14.30 -7.96
CA GLU A 156 -7.33 15.23 -7.12
C GLU A 156 -7.32 14.79 -5.64
N PRO A 157 -7.32 15.75 -4.70
CA PRO A 157 -7.41 15.42 -3.29
C PRO A 157 -8.74 14.74 -2.97
N GLU A 158 -8.76 13.89 -1.93
CA GLU A 158 -10.00 13.25 -1.48
C GLU A 158 -11.10 14.27 -1.16
N GLY A 159 -12.31 14.01 -1.64
CA GLY A 159 -13.44 14.95 -1.60
C GLY A 159 -13.51 15.89 -2.81
N GLY A 160 -12.48 15.88 -3.67
CA GLY A 160 -12.48 16.52 -4.98
C GLY A 160 -13.17 15.67 -6.05
N SER A 161 -13.04 16.09 -7.30
CA SER A 161 -13.63 15.36 -8.43
C SER A 161 -12.79 14.12 -8.78
N ALA A 162 -13.42 13.02 -9.15
CA ALA A 162 -12.72 11.81 -9.62
C ALA A 162 -12.33 11.94 -11.11
N MET A 163 -11.72 13.06 -11.50
CA MET A 163 -11.35 13.32 -12.89
C MET A 163 -10.07 12.56 -13.26
N ILE A 164 -10.11 11.88 -14.41
CA ILE A 164 -8.96 11.23 -15.03
C ILE A 164 -8.97 11.50 -16.54
N SER A 165 -7.82 11.37 -17.18
CA SER A 165 -7.75 11.45 -18.65
C SER A 165 -8.56 10.32 -19.29
N LEU A 166 -9.28 10.64 -20.38
CA LEU A 166 -10.02 9.66 -21.17
C LEU A 166 -9.12 8.53 -21.69
N GLU A 167 -7.87 8.84 -22.02
CA GLU A 167 -6.88 7.86 -22.49
C GLU A 167 -6.51 6.81 -21.44
N ILE A 168 -6.60 7.17 -20.16
CA ILE A 168 -6.33 6.23 -19.05
C ILE A 168 -7.56 5.36 -18.78
N PHE A 169 -8.75 5.89 -19.09
CA PHE A 169 -10.02 5.22 -18.83
C PHE A 169 -10.42 4.23 -19.92
N MET A 170 -10.07 4.50 -21.18
CA MET A 170 -10.37 3.66 -22.35
C MET A 170 -9.34 2.55 -22.56
#